data_AF-A0A5C5PSD9-F1
#
_entry.id   AF-A0A5C5PSD9-F1
#
_cell.length_a   1.000
_cell.length_b   1.000
_cell.length_c   1.000
_cell.angle_alpha   90.00
_cell.angle_beta   90.00
_cell.angle_gamma   90.00
#
_symmetry.space_group_name_H-M   'P 1'
#
loop_
_entity.id
_entity.type
_entity.pdbx_description
1 polymer ?
#
loop_
_entity_poly.entity_id
_entity_poly.type
_entity_poly.pdbx_seq_one_letter_code
_entity_poly.pdbx_strand_id
1 'polypeptide(L)'
;MSLYLNAVVHNPKNMSATEIAAKVEGVLEEFVSSRDLKWAPVVELKSGISYVVQTEAGDMTGFVSINGFRVVFLMAGAAAEDDAWTAEGDAIELMERAFPNSVEV
;
A
#
# COMPACT_ATOMS: atom_id res chain seq x y z
N MET A 1 -7.77 7.39 21.39
CA MET A 1 -7.35 6.47 20.30
C MET A 1 -7.26 7.35 19.06
N SER A 2 -6.04 7.64 18.60
CA SER A 2 -5.82 8.50 17.44
C SER A 2 -5.90 7.64 16.18
N LEU A 3 -6.64 8.10 15.17
CA LEU A 3 -6.64 7.47 13.86
C LEU A 3 -5.43 8.00 13.11
N TYR A 4 -4.48 7.13 12.80
CA TYR A 4 -3.37 7.46 11.91
C TYR A 4 -3.82 7.27 10.46
N LEU A 5 -3.52 8.23 9.58
CA LEU A 5 -3.84 8.16 8.16
C LEU A 5 -2.65 8.67 7.34
N ASN A 6 -2.08 7.80 6.52
CA ASN A 6 -1.05 8.19 5.57
C ASN A 6 -1.35 7.67 4.18
N ALA A 7 -0.94 8.42 3.16
CA ALA A 7 -1.12 8.09 1.76
C ALA A 7 0.19 8.31 0.99
N VAL A 8 0.75 7.23 0.45
CA VAL A 8 1.88 7.28 -0.49
C VAL A 8 1.32 7.20 -1.91
N VAL A 9 1.62 8.19 -2.75
CA VAL A 9 1.06 8.31 -4.10
C VAL A 9 2.17 8.26 -5.14
N HIS A 10 2.03 7.33 -6.08
CA HIS A 10 2.93 7.17 -7.21
C HIS A 10 2.19 7.24 -8.54
N ASN A 11 2.84 7.77 -9.57
CA ASN A 11 2.32 7.85 -10.94
C ASN A 11 3.34 7.34 -11.98
N PRO A 12 3.62 6.02 -12.03
CA PRO A 12 4.51 5.40 -13.01
C PRO A 12 3.97 5.43 -14.45
N LYS A 13 4.01 6.61 -15.09
CA LYS A 13 3.53 6.85 -16.48
C LYS A 13 4.25 6.05 -17.57
N ASN A 14 5.39 5.44 -17.23
CA ASN A 14 6.22 4.64 -18.12
C ASN A 14 6.02 3.12 -17.98
N MET A 15 5.01 2.68 -17.21
CA MET A 15 4.68 1.27 -17.00
C MET A 15 3.26 0.95 -17.44
N SER A 16 3.03 -0.27 -17.90
CA SER A 16 1.67 -0.77 -18.19
C SER A 16 0.90 -1.07 -16.91
N ALA A 17 -0.43 -1.08 -16.98
CA ALA A 17 -1.29 -1.41 -15.83
C ALA A 17 -0.99 -2.80 -15.25
N THR A 18 -0.63 -3.78 -16.09
CA THR A 18 -0.26 -5.13 -15.66
C THR A 18 1.08 -5.15 -14.91
N GLU A 19 2.07 -4.38 -15.37
CA GLU A 19 3.36 -4.25 -14.67
C GLU A 19 3.19 -3.54 -13.32
N ILE A 20 2.32 -2.53 -13.27
CA ILE A 20 2.00 -1.82 -12.03
C ILE A 20 1.35 -2.78 -11.04
N ALA A 21 0.37 -3.57 -11.45
CA ALA A 21 -0.30 -4.55 -10.59
C ALA A 21 0.68 -5.59 -10.03
N ALA A 22 1.52 -6.18 -10.89
CA ALA A 22 2.52 -7.16 -10.45
C ALA A 22 3.52 -6.56 -9.45
N LYS A 23 3.93 -5.31 -9.64
CA LYS A 23 4.81 -4.61 -8.69
C LYS A 23 4.13 -4.31 -7.36
N VAL A 24 2.87 -3.88 -7.39
CA VAL A 24 2.08 -3.67 -6.17
C VAL A 24 1.94 -4.97 -5.39
N GLU A 25 1.66 -6.08 -6.07
CA GLU A 25 1.57 -7.40 -5.42
C GLU A 25 2.89 -7.79 -4.75
N GLY A 26 4.04 -7.52 -5.40
CA GLY A 26 5.35 -7.74 -4.78
C GLY A 26 5.60 -6.85 -3.54
N VAL A 27 5.22 -5.57 -3.61
CA VAL A 27 5.27 -4.65 -2.45
C VAL A 27 4.41 -5.16 -1.30
N LEU A 28 3.20 -5.62 -1.61
CA LEU A 28 2.27 -6.15 -0.62
C LEU A 28 2.80 -7.42 0.03
N GLU A 29 3.30 -8.37 -0.75
CA GLU A 29 3.88 -9.63 -0.27
C GLU A 29 5.08 -9.38 0.65
N GLU A 30 5.94 -8.42 0.31
CA GLU A 30 7.07 -8.06 1.15
C GLU A 30 6.63 -7.33 2.43
N PHE A 31 5.70 -6.39 2.31
CA PHE A 31 5.17 -5.63 3.44
C PHE A 31 4.44 -6.52 4.45
N VAL A 32 3.66 -7.50 3.99
CA VAL A 32 2.98 -8.42 4.92
C VAL A 32 3.94 -9.44 5.54
N SER A 33 4.94 -9.91 4.78
CA SER A 33 5.92 -10.90 5.27
C SER A 33 6.83 -10.33 6.35
N SER A 34 7.11 -9.02 6.35
CA SER A 34 7.94 -8.38 7.37
C SER A 34 7.19 -8.11 8.69
N ARG A 35 5.86 -8.20 8.72
CA ARG A 35 5.01 -7.68 9.81
C ARG A 35 3.95 -8.65 10.35
N ASP A 36 4.01 -9.95 9.98
CA ASP A 36 2.99 -10.95 10.35
C ASP A 36 1.55 -10.51 9.98
N LEU A 37 1.42 -9.74 8.90
CA LEU A 37 0.13 -9.24 8.42
C LEU A 37 -0.52 -10.25 7.48
N LYS A 38 -1.85 -10.16 7.35
CA LYS A 38 -2.60 -10.87 6.31
C LYS A 38 -3.09 -9.87 5.28
N TRP A 39 -3.17 -10.27 4.02
CA TRP A 39 -3.87 -9.49 3.00
C TRP A 39 -4.94 -10.34 2.34
N ALA A 40 -6.02 -9.70 1.91
CA ALA A 40 -7.12 -10.33 1.22
C ALA A 40 -7.12 -9.91 -0.26
N PRO A 41 -7.41 -10.84 -1.19
CA PRO A 41 -7.36 -10.54 -2.61
C PRO A 41 -8.47 -9.58 -3.05
N VAL A 42 -8.01 -8.66 -3.90
CA VAL A 42 -8.64 -7.72 -4.83
C VAL A 42 -10.17 -7.63 -4.88
N VAL A 43 -10.68 -6.40 -4.71
CA VAL A 43 -11.93 -5.97 -5.35
C VAL A 43 -11.57 -5.28 -6.66
N GLU A 44 -11.82 -5.94 -7.80
CA GLU A 44 -11.69 -5.29 -9.11
C GLU A 44 -12.89 -4.36 -9.30
N LEU A 45 -12.61 -3.06 -9.37
CA LEU A 45 -13.59 -2.05 -9.71
C LEU A 45 -13.44 -1.68 -11.18
N LYS A 46 -14.53 -1.23 -11.81
CA LYS A 46 -14.46 -0.69 -13.19
C LYS A 46 -13.40 0.40 -13.37
N SER A 47 -13.02 1.08 -12.29
CA SER A 47 -12.06 2.18 -12.26
C SER A 47 -10.65 1.79 -11.79
N GLY A 48 -10.38 0.51 -11.46
CA GLY A 48 -9.08 0.13 -10.91
C GLY A 48 -9.07 -1.14 -10.08
N ILE A 49 -7.90 -1.45 -9.53
CA ILE A 49 -7.66 -2.59 -8.64
C ILE A 49 -7.51 -2.06 -7.22
N SER A 50 -8.12 -2.72 -6.24
CA SER A 50 -8.00 -2.34 -4.83
C SER A 50 -7.66 -3.54 -3.96
N TYR A 51 -6.56 -3.44 -3.20
CA TYR A 51 -6.09 -4.44 -2.24
C TYR A 51 -6.37 -3.96 -0.82
N VAL A 52 -6.72 -4.89 0.07
CA VAL A 52 -6.89 -4.61 1.51
C VAL A 52 -5.86 -5.44 2.28
N VAL A 53 -5.10 -4.76 3.12
CA VAL A 53 -4.12 -5.33 4.05
C VAL A 53 -4.67 -5.17 5.45
N GLN A 54 -4.58 -6.19 6.29
CA GLN A 54 -5.04 -6.09 7.68
C GLN A 54 -4.19 -6.95 8.61
N THR A 55 -3.97 -6.48 9.82
CA THR A 55 -3.47 -7.34 10.90
C THR A 55 -4.51 -8.40 11.25
N GLU A 56 -4.09 -9.54 11.81
CA GLU A 56 -5.03 -10.53 12.34
C GLU A 56 -5.96 -9.95 13.42
N ALA A 57 -5.44 -9.02 14.22
CA ALA A 57 -6.17 -8.36 15.29
C ALA A 57 -7.05 -7.18 14.82
N GLY A 58 -6.94 -6.77 13.55
CA GLY A 58 -7.74 -5.67 12.97
C GLY A 58 -7.34 -4.28 13.47
N ASP A 59 -6.22 -4.13 14.15
CA ASP A 59 -5.67 -2.88 14.68
C ASP A 59 -4.99 -2.01 13.61
N MET A 60 -4.58 -2.59 12.47
CA MET A 60 -4.10 -1.85 11.30
C MET A 60 -4.76 -2.37 10.03
N THR A 61 -5.21 -1.45 9.18
CA THR A 61 -5.79 -1.71 7.86
C THR A 61 -5.10 -0.84 6.80
N GLY A 62 -4.43 -1.48 5.84
CA GLY A 62 -3.91 -0.86 4.64
C GLY A 62 -4.87 -1.02 3.45
N PHE A 63 -4.82 -0.08 2.53
CA PHE A 63 -5.57 -0.09 1.28
C PHE A 63 -4.63 0.34 0.15
N VAL A 64 -4.49 -0.47 -0.89
CA VAL A 64 -3.72 -0.10 -2.08
C VAL A 64 -4.65 -0.01 -3.27
N SER A 65 -4.73 1.16 -3.90
CA SER A 65 -5.53 1.38 -5.10
C SER A 65 -4.65 1.66 -6.31
N ILE A 66 -4.97 1.00 -7.41
CA ILE A 66 -4.40 1.25 -8.72
C ILE A 66 -5.50 1.80 -9.61
N ASN A 67 -5.39 3.07 -10.04
CA ASN A 67 -6.32 3.72 -10.95
C ASN A 67 -5.56 4.29 -12.15
N GLY A 68 -5.60 3.56 -13.27
CA GLY A 68 -4.76 3.85 -14.44
C GLY A 68 -3.29 3.71 -14.10
N PHE A 69 -2.53 4.80 -14.19
CA PHE A 69 -1.11 4.85 -13.80
C PHE A 69 -0.89 5.31 -12.36
N ARG A 70 -1.96 5.65 -11.63
CA ARG A 70 -1.85 6.13 -10.26
C ARG A 70 -1.94 4.98 -9.29
N VAL A 71 -0.96 4.85 -8.42
CA VAL A 71 -0.94 3.91 -7.30
C VAL A 71 -1.04 4.72 -6.01
N VAL A 72 -1.98 4.36 -5.15
CA VAL A 72 -2.18 4.98 -3.84
C VAL A 72 -2.08 3.88 -2.80
N PHE A 73 -1.11 3.99 -1.90
CA PHE A 73 -0.99 3.14 -0.73
C PHE A 73 -1.45 3.93 0.48
N LEU A 74 -2.54 3.53 1.10
CA LEU A 74 -3.14 4.19 2.25
C LEU A 74 -3.08 3.26 3.46
N MET A 75 -2.68 3.77 4.62
CA MET A 75 -2.75 3.01 5.88
C MET A 75 -3.59 3.76 6.89
N ALA A 76 -4.49 3.01 7.53
CA ALA A 76 -5.34 3.48 8.61
C ALA A 76 -5.35 2.46 9.74
N GLY A 77 -5.18 2.90 10.98
CA GLY A 77 -5.14 1.97 12.10
C GLY A 77 -5.17 2.68 13.44
N ALA A 78 -5.49 1.89 14.46
CA ALA A 78 -5.44 2.29 15.86
C ALA A 78 -4.26 1.64 16.60
N ALA A 79 -3.23 1.23 15.85
CA ALA A 79 -1.96 0.74 16.36
C ALA A 79 -1.29 1.78 17.28
N ALA A 80 -0.38 1.32 18.16
CA ALA A 80 0.46 2.22 18.92
C ALA A 80 1.23 3.14 17.96
N GLU A 81 1.37 4.43 18.31
CA GLU A 81 1.95 5.47 17.44
C GLU A 81 3.29 5.02 16.82
N ASP A 82 4.17 4.40 17.62
CA ASP A 82 5.48 3.91 17.17
C ASP A 82 5.40 2.83 16.06
N ASP A 83 4.41 1.95 16.11
CA ASP A 83 4.22 0.91 15.09
C ASP A 83 3.66 1.52 13.79
N ALA A 84 2.76 2.51 13.92
CA ALA A 84 2.22 3.23 12.77
C ALA A 84 3.30 4.02 12.01
N TRP A 85 4.21 4.68 12.73
CA TRP A 85 5.36 5.38 12.13
C TRP A 85 6.33 4.43 11.43
N THR A 86 6.60 3.28 12.04
CA THR A 86 7.47 2.27 11.43
C THR A 86 6.80 1.68 10.17
N ALA A 87 5.48 1.45 10.21
CA ALA A 87 4.72 0.92 9.07
C ALA A 87 4.76 1.88 7.89
N GLU A 88 4.62 3.18 8.16
CA GLU A 88 4.78 4.24 7.18
C GLU A 88 6.15 4.20 6.52
N GLY A 89 7.23 4.15 7.30
CA GLY A 89 8.59 4.12 6.76
C GLY A 89 8.79 2.95 5.80
N ASP A 90 8.36 1.76 6.20
CA ASP A 90 8.46 0.56 5.37
C ASP A 90 7.63 0.69 4.09
N ALA A 91 6.37 1.16 4.19
CA ALA A 91 5.50 1.31 3.03
C ALA A 91 6.07 2.33 2.02
N ILE A 92 6.61 3.46 2.51
CA ILE A 92 7.28 4.46 1.68
C ILE A 92 8.50 3.83 0.99
N GLU A 93 9.39 3.18 1.74
CA GLU A 93 10.61 2.59 1.18
C GLU A 93 10.29 1.55 0.09
N LEU A 94 9.34 0.65 0.37
CA LEU A 94 8.93 -0.38 -0.59
C LEU A 94 8.31 0.23 -1.85
N MET A 95 7.45 1.24 -1.70
CA MET A 95 6.80 1.92 -2.81
C MET A 95 7.78 2.75 -3.65
N GLU A 96 8.70 3.47 -3.03
CA GLU A 96 9.76 4.21 -3.71
C GLU A 96 10.71 3.28 -4.48
N ARG A 97 11.04 2.13 -3.90
CA ARG A 97 11.85 1.11 -4.57
C ARG A 97 11.12 0.46 -5.73
N ALA A 98 9.82 0.20 -5.59
CA ALA A 98 9.00 -0.38 -6.65
C ALA A 98 8.76 0.62 -7.80
N PHE A 99 8.56 1.89 -7.48
CA PHE A 99 8.22 2.95 -8.41
C PHE A 99 9.16 4.18 -8.28
N PRO A 100 10.45 4.01 -8.64
CA PRO A 100 11.43 5.08 -8.50
C PRO A 100 11.07 6.29 -9.38
N ASN A 101 11.29 7.49 -8.86
CA ASN A 101 11.04 8.78 -9.55
C ASN A 101 9.59 9.02 -9.99
N SER A 102 8.62 8.38 -9.32
CA SER A 102 7.20 8.53 -9.65
C SER A 102 6.34 9.08 -8.51
N VAL A 103 6.96 9.48 -7.39
CA VAL A 103 6.28 10.11 -6.26
C VAL A 103 5.57 11.38 -6.73
N GLU A 104 4.28 11.49 -6.45
CA GLU A 104 3.54 12.75 -6.55
C GLU A 104 3.46 13.36 -5.14
N VAL A 105 4.08 14.54 -4.97
CA VAL A 105 4.00 15.36 -3.74
C VAL A 105 2.70 16.16 -3.75
#